data_AF-A0A3D5VPS8-F1
#
_entry.id   AF-A0A3D5VPS8-F1
#
_cell.length_a   1.000
_cell.length_b   1.000
_cell.length_c   1.000
_cell.angle_alpha   90.00
_cell.angle_beta   90.00
_cell.angle_gamma   90.00
#
_symmetry.space_group_name_H-M   'P 1'
#
loop_
_entity.id
_entity.type
_entity.pdbx_description
1 polymer ?
#
loop_
_entity_poly.entity_id
_entity_poly.type
_entity_poly.pdbx_seq_one_letter_code
_entity_poly.pdbx_strand_id
1 'polypeptide(L)'
;MSLALRPIAHSATPRPTWPLKGLALVLAAVLGLHAWLLVGMPLPAPWTTHEAPQEAGAIAMQTRVLSPAAATPVVVPPTPPAPQPPAPAPVRPAAAQASPTTTVATENLQPFMATASAESAPTAPEFIAEPPRTRMAEPSAMATPEPEEEERPQRYAFPPPVRLNYDVWALTSGNRNTGGAQLSWQHDGSSYQASLLATKFRFQLRQWASKGALTEAGLAPLRFGDKGRSSEVAAHFVREEGKVIFSANTPEVPLLPGAQDHLSVFVQLASLWAGEPQRYAAGDSISFQSIGPRHSETWTFVVSSEEPITVPGGTFPAVKLTREPSGDYSTKAELWLAPKLDYLPAHIRLSESNGNVLDMLWTDSQSP
;
A
#
# COMPACT_ATOMS: atom_id res chain seq x y z
N MET A 1 41.78 -75.29 26.63
CA MET A 1 40.84 -74.44 27.39
C MET A 1 40.08 -73.59 26.40
N SER A 2 38.79 -73.88 26.24
CA SER A 2 37.86 -73.18 25.36
C SER A 2 37.54 -71.78 25.87
N LEU A 3 37.38 -70.82 24.95
CA LEU A 3 36.50 -69.68 25.14
C LEU A 3 35.65 -69.55 23.87
N ALA A 4 34.45 -70.11 23.97
CA ALA A 4 33.41 -70.05 22.96
C ALA A 4 32.76 -68.66 22.98
N LEU A 5 32.66 -68.01 21.82
CA LEU A 5 31.76 -66.88 21.64
C LEU A 5 30.31 -67.42 21.58
N ARG A 6 29.47 -66.96 22.50
CA ARG A 6 28.01 -67.14 22.43
C ARG A 6 27.42 -66.17 21.40
N PRO A 7 26.59 -66.62 20.45
CA PRO A 7 25.76 -65.72 19.67
C PRO A 7 24.53 -65.29 20.49
N ILE A 8 24.20 -63.99 20.40
CA ILE A 8 23.00 -63.39 20.98
C ILE A 8 21.80 -63.78 20.10
N ALA A 9 20.92 -64.63 20.62
CA ALA A 9 19.66 -64.97 19.97
C ALA A 9 18.75 -63.72 19.93
N HIS A 10 18.42 -63.24 18.73
CA HIS A 10 17.35 -62.27 18.54
C HIS A 10 16.01 -63.01 18.50
N SER A 11 15.20 -62.83 19.53
CA SER A 11 13.81 -63.29 19.56
C SER A 11 13.00 -62.47 18.55
N ALA A 12 12.58 -63.10 17.45
CA ALA A 12 11.65 -62.48 16.51
C ALA A 12 10.26 -62.33 17.17
N THR A 13 9.81 -61.09 17.37
CA THR A 13 8.44 -60.80 17.79
C THR A 13 7.45 -61.15 16.67
N PRO A 14 6.35 -61.88 16.93
CA PRO A 14 5.37 -62.19 15.90
C PRO A 14 4.67 -60.91 15.41
N ARG A 15 4.65 -60.71 14.10
CA ARG A 15 3.90 -59.62 13.46
C ARG A 15 2.40 -59.89 13.64
N PRO A 16 1.59 -58.90 14.09
CA PRO A 16 0.15 -59.07 14.21
C PRO A 16 -0.45 -59.23 12.81
N THR A 17 -0.84 -60.45 12.45
CA THR A 17 -1.61 -60.71 11.24
C THR A 17 -3.04 -60.30 11.50
N TRP A 18 -3.42 -59.08 11.12
CA TRP A 18 -4.84 -58.74 11.05
C TRP A 18 -5.52 -59.71 10.09
N PRO A 19 -6.53 -60.47 10.53
CA PRO A 19 -7.22 -61.38 9.64
C PRO A 19 -7.83 -60.54 8.51
N LEU A 20 -7.69 -60.96 7.26
CA LEU A 20 -8.28 -60.31 6.08
C LEU A 20 -9.76 -59.92 6.28
N LYS A 21 -10.46 -60.65 7.16
CA LYS A 21 -11.82 -60.37 7.63
C LYS A 21 -11.98 -59.01 8.31
N GLY A 22 -11.01 -58.57 9.11
CA GLY A 22 -11.01 -57.26 9.78
C GLY A 22 -10.81 -56.11 8.80
N LEU A 23 -9.91 -56.27 7.83
CA LEU A 23 -9.70 -55.29 6.76
C LEU A 23 -10.97 -55.16 5.89
N ALA A 24 -11.59 -56.27 5.54
CA ALA A 24 -12.84 -56.28 4.77
C ALA A 24 -13.99 -55.59 5.53
N LEU A 25 -14.08 -55.78 6.85
CA LEU A 25 -15.08 -55.10 7.69
C LEU A 25 -14.88 -53.58 7.73
N VAL A 26 -13.63 -53.13 7.89
CA VAL A 26 -13.32 -51.69 7.87
C VAL A 26 -13.63 -51.09 6.50
N LEU A 27 -13.26 -51.77 5.41
CA LEU A 27 -13.55 -51.32 4.05
C LEU A 27 -15.06 -51.21 3.81
N ALA A 28 -15.83 -52.22 4.24
CA ALA A 28 -17.29 -52.21 4.11
C ALA A 28 -17.93 -51.07 4.92
N ALA A 29 -17.44 -50.81 6.14
CA ALA A 29 -17.93 -49.71 6.97
C ALA A 29 -17.64 -48.34 6.34
N VAL A 30 -16.44 -48.16 5.78
CA VAL A 30 -16.06 -46.92 5.10
C VAL A 30 -16.89 -46.71 3.83
N LEU A 31 -17.11 -47.75 3.03
CA LEU A 31 -17.96 -47.68 1.83
C LEU A 31 -19.42 -47.39 2.19
N GLY A 32 -19.93 -48.01 3.25
CA GLY A 32 -21.28 -47.73 3.77
C GLY A 32 -21.46 -46.28 4.21
N LEU A 33 -20.45 -45.72 4.90
CA LEU A 33 -20.45 -44.31 5.29
C LEU A 33 -20.44 -43.37 4.08
N HIS A 34 -19.64 -43.68 3.05
CA HIS A 34 -19.62 -42.89 1.81
C HIS A 34 -20.96 -42.95 1.07
N ALA A 35 -21.56 -44.14 0.97
CA ALA A 35 -22.88 -44.31 0.35
C ALA A 35 -23.95 -43.52 1.12
N TRP A 36 -23.92 -43.55 2.45
CA TRP A 36 -24.84 -42.77 3.28
C TRP A 36 -24.68 -41.26 3.08
N LEU A 37 -23.44 -40.76 3.03
CA LEU A 37 -23.14 -39.35 2.75
C LEU A 37 -23.61 -38.92 1.35
N LEU A 38 -23.45 -39.78 0.34
CA LEU A 38 -23.86 -39.49 -1.04
C LEU A 38 -25.39 -39.50 -1.22
N VAL A 39 -26.11 -40.34 -0.46
CA VAL A 39 -27.58 -40.40 -0.51
C VAL A 39 -28.21 -39.31 0.36
N GLY A 40 -27.54 -38.85 1.42
CA GLY A 40 -28.03 -37.83 2.35
C GLY A 40 -27.89 -36.38 1.89
N MET A 41 -27.13 -36.11 0.82
CA MET A 41 -27.04 -34.77 0.24
C MET A 41 -28.13 -34.57 -0.83
N PRO A 42 -29.05 -33.59 -0.69
CA PRO A 42 -29.94 -33.22 -1.78
C PRO A 42 -29.08 -32.65 -2.90
N LEU A 43 -28.90 -33.42 -3.96
CA LEU A 43 -28.32 -32.92 -5.21
C LEU A 43 -29.23 -31.80 -5.72
N PRO A 44 -28.72 -30.59 -6.03
CA PRO A 44 -29.50 -29.64 -6.80
C PRO A 44 -29.88 -30.33 -8.11
N ALA A 45 -31.18 -30.32 -8.42
CA ALA A 45 -31.72 -30.96 -9.62
C ALA A 45 -30.88 -30.57 -10.85
N PRO A 46 -30.50 -31.52 -11.71
CA PRO A 46 -29.89 -31.18 -12.98
C PRO A 46 -30.87 -30.30 -13.73
N TRP A 47 -30.38 -29.16 -14.22
CA TRP A 47 -31.15 -28.23 -15.04
C TRP A 47 -31.93 -29.01 -16.09
N THR A 48 -33.24 -29.04 -15.91
CA THR A 48 -34.14 -29.41 -16.98
C THR A 48 -33.86 -28.45 -18.12
N THR A 49 -33.54 -29.01 -19.30
CA THR A 49 -33.61 -28.30 -20.56
C THR A 49 -34.98 -27.62 -20.61
N HIS A 50 -35.00 -26.30 -20.45
CA HIS A 50 -36.22 -25.54 -20.62
C HIS A 50 -36.59 -25.66 -22.10
N GLU A 51 -37.71 -26.33 -22.30
CA GLU A 51 -38.44 -26.46 -23.53
C GLU A 51 -38.61 -25.10 -24.22
N ALA A 52 -38.64 -25.12 -25.55
CA ALA A 52 -38.82 -23.94 -26.38
C ALA A 52 -40.01 -23.08 -25.90
N PRO A 53 -39.88 -21.74 -25.84
CA PRO A 53 -41.02 -20.89 -25.52
C PRO A 53 -42.00 -20.91 -26.69
N GLN A 54 -43.07 -21.67 -26.53
CA GLN A 54 -44.29 -21.53 -27.32
C GLN A 54 -45.09 -20.35 -26.76
N GLU A 55 -45.59 -19.53 -27.69
CA GLU A 55 -46.31 -18.27 -27.53
C GLU A 55 -47.30 -18.21 -26.35
N ALA A 56 -47.27 -17.11 -25.58
CA ALA A 56 -48.42 -16.22 -25.37
C ALA A 56 -48.14 -15.23 -24.23
N GLY A 57 -47.99 -13.96 -24.61
CA GLY A 57 -47.85 -12.83 -23.70
C GLY A 57 -47.11 -11.69 -24.40
N ALA A 58 -47.70 -11.15 -25.46
CA ALA A 58 -47.14 -10.00 -26.16
C ALA A 58 -47.02 -8.81 -25.18
N ILE A 59 -45.83 -8.63 -24.63
CA ILE A 59 -45.45 -7.38 -23.97
C ILE A 59 -45.31 -6.38 -25.11
N ALA A 60 -46.26 -5.45 -25.21
CA ALA A 60 -46.19 -4.33 -26.14
C ALA A 60 -44.98 -3.46 -25.77
N MET A 61 -43.84 -3.74 -26.40
CA MET A 61 -42.67 -2.87 -26.36
C MET A 61 -43.01 -1.61 -27.15
N GLN A 62 -43.31 -0.51 -26.46
CA GLN A 62 -43.31 0.81 -27.08
C GLN A 62 -41.86 1.27 -27.25
N THR A 63 -41.30 1.00 -28.42
CA THR A 63 -40.06 1.64 -28.86
C THR A 63 -40.36 3.10 -29.19
N ARG A 64 -40.00 4.02 -28.29
CA ARG A 64 -39.96 5.45 -28.61
C ARG A 64 -38.59 5.74 -29.22
N VAL A 65 -38.55 5.77 -30.55
CA VAL A 65 -37.38 6.24 -31.28
C VAL A 65 -37.24 7.73 -30.99
N LEU A 66 -36.20 8.11 -30.25
CA LEU A 66 -35.76 9.50 -30.21
C LEU A 66 -35.06 9.77 -31.55
N SER A 67 -35.80 10.36 -32.49
CA SER A 67 -35.20 10.93 -33.69
C SER A 67 -34.11 11.91 -33.27
N PRO A 68 -32.88 11.80 -33.79
CA PRO A 68 -31.91 12.88 -33.66
C PRO A 68 -32.59 14.12 -34.22
N ALA A 69 -32.60 15.22 -33.45
CA ALA A 69 -32.99 16.49 -34.00
C ALA A 69 -32.13 16.74 -35.23
N ALA A 70 -32.76 16.73 -36.42
CA ALA A 70 -32.13 17.19 -37.62
C ALA A 70 -31.57 18.57 -37.32
N ALA A 71 -30.27 18.77 -37.63
CA ALA A 71 -29.69 20.09 -37.67
C ALA A 71 -30.57 20.93 -38.60
N THR A 72 -31.39 21.80 -38.01
CA THR A 72 -32.03 22.89 -38.74
C THR A 72 -30.90 23.66 -39.42
N PRO A 73 -31.05 24.02 -40.71
CA PRO A 73 -30.10 24.94 -41.33
C PRO A 73 -30.10 26.20 -40.46
N VAL A 74 -28.92 26.57 -39.98
CA VAL A 74 -28.68 27.85 -39.34
C VAL A 74 -29.02 28.92 -40.38
N VAL A 75 -30.21 29.50 -40.25
CA VAL A 75 -30.50 30.81 -40.79
C VAL A 75 -29.55 31.75 -40.06
N VAL A 76 -28.60 32.30 -40.81
CA VAL A 76 -27.69 33.35 -40.33
C VAL A 76 -28.56 34.53 -39.86
N PRO A 77 -28.60 34.85 -38.55
CA PRO A 77 -29.21 36.10 -38.12
C PRO A 77 -28.38 37.28 -38.63
N PRO A 78 -29.00 38.38 -39.09
CA PRO A 78 -28.24 39.56 -39.49
C PRO A 78 -27.41 40.08 -38.31
N THR A 79 -26.17 40.44 -38.64
CA THR A 79 -25.15 41.03 -37.77
C THR A 79 -25.75 42.07 -36.82
N PRO A 80 -25.56 41.93 -35.49
CA PRO A 80 -25.89 42.99 -34.54
C PRO A 80 -25.04 44.24 -34.83
N PRO A 81 -25.60 45.46 -34.82
CA PRO A 81 -24.81 46.66 -34.94
C PRO A 81 -23.83 46.77 -33.76
N ALA A 82 -22.64 47.29 -34.06
CA ALA A 82 -21.53 47.43 -33.13
C ALA A 82 -21.95 48.12 -31.80
N PRO A 83 -21.39 47.72 -30.64
CA PRO A 83 -21.67 48.38 -29.37
C PRO A 83 -21.19 49.83 -29.42
N GLN A 84 -22.09 50.79 -29.19
CA GLN A 84 -21.71 52.15 -28.86
C GLN A 84 -21.01 52.17 -27.49
N PRO A 85 -19.96 52.98 -27.32
CA PRO A 85 -19.31 53.12 -26.01
C PRO A 85 -20.28 53.81 -25.02
N PRO A 86 -20.39 53.33 -23.77
CA PRO A 86 -21.22 53.98 -22.78
C PRO A 86 -20.60 55.32 -22.37
N ALA A 87 -21.42 56.38 -22.45
CA ALA A 87 -21.12 57.66 -21.81
C ALA A 87 -21.16 57.51 -20.29
N PRO A 88 -20.27 58.19 -19.53
CA PRO A 88 -20.20 58.04 -18.09
C PRO A 88 -21.34 58.84 -17.43
N ALA A 89 -22.11 58.17 -16.56
CA ALA A 89 -23.05 58.83 -15.67
C ALA A 89 -22.55 58.77 -14.21
N PRO A 90 -22.89 59.78 -13.40
CA PRO A 90 -22.10 60.18 -12.24
C PRO A 90 -22.56 59.54 -10.93
N VAL A 91 -21.62 59.51 -9.99
CA VAL A 91 -21.78 59.06 -8.60
C VAL A 91 -22.71 59.99 -7.81
N ARG A 92 -23.64 59.44 -7.02
CA ARG A 92 -24.16 60.05 -5.77
C ARG A 92 -24.99 59.08 -4.89
N PRO A 93 -25.27 59.40 -3.61
CA PRO A 93 -24.92 58.50 -2.49
C PRO A 93 -26.10 58.16 -1.54
N ALA A 94 -25.81 57.22 -0.64
CA ALA A 94 -26.27 57.09 0.74
C ALA A 94 -27.75 56.74 1.12
N ALA A 95 -27.81 55.93 2.19
CA ALA A 95 -28.86 55.68 3.20
C ALA A 95 -29.94 54.63 2.85
N ALA A 96 -29.94 53.44 3.49
CA ALA A 96 -30.48 53.06 4.83
C ALA A 96 -32.00 52.76 4.76
N GLN A 97 -32.65 51.74 5.34
CA GLN A 97 -32.53 50.88 6.54
C GLN A 97 -33.28 49.53 6.21
N ALA A 98 -33.34 48.42 6.96
CA ALA A 98 -33.38 48.17 8.40
C ALA A 98 -33.13 46.66 8.73
N SER A 99 -32.70 46.39 9.97
CA SER A 99 -32.50 45.07 10.60
C SER A 99 -33.82 44.46 11.15
N PRO A 100 -33.81 43.20 11.63
CA PRO A 100 -33.54 43.01 13.08
C PRO A 100 -32.58 41.87 13.47
N THR A 101 -31.97 42.12 14.62
CA THR A 101 -31.06 41.36 15.49
C THR A 101 -31.63 40.05 16.03
N THR A 102 -30.78 39.02 16.22
CA THR A 102 -30.74 38.15 17.43
C THR A 102 -29.40 37.37 17.47
N THR A 103 -28.60 37.75 18.48
CA THR A 103 -27.73 36.94 19.37
C THR A 103 -26.57 36.10 18.82
N VAL A 104 -25.35 36.63 19.00
CA VAL A 104 -24.26 35.87 19.65
C VAL A 104 -23.53 36.85 20.59
N ALA A 105 -23.63 36.61 21.90
CA ALA A 105 -22.90 37.33 22.92
C ALA A 105 -21.59 36.59 23.21
N THR A 106 -20.49 37.33 23.15
CA THR A 106 -19.20 37.01 23.73
C THR A 106 -19.31 37.01 25.24
N GLU A 107 -18.82 35.98 25.93
CA GLU A 107 -18.29 36.18 27.27
C GLU A 107 -17.10 35.24 27.51
N ASN A 108 -15.97 35.90 27.75
CA ASN A 108 -14.77 35.40 28.39
C ASN A 108 -15.13 34.92 29.81
N LEU A 109 -14.45 33.90 30.34
CA LEU A 109 -13.95 33.80 31.73
C LEU A 109 -13.58 32.34 32.08
N GLN A 110 -12.33 32.19 32.51
CA GLN A 110 -11.86 31.08 33.34
C GLN A 110 -12.66 31.01 34.65
N PRO A 111 -12.62 29.86 35.33
CA PRO A 111 -12.27 29.91 36.74
C PRO A 111 -11.12 28.97 37.12
N PHE A 112 -10.36 29.46 38.10
CA PHE A 112 -9.26 28.84 38.81
C PHE A 112 -9.74 28.39 40.21
N MET A 113 -8.92 27.55 40.86
CA MET A 113 -8.87 27.14 42.29
C MET A 113 -9.75 25.94 42.70
N ALA A 114 -9.24 24.79 43.19
CA ALA A 114 -8.19 24.43 44.15
C ALA A 114 -8.56 24.59 45.63
N THR A 115 -8.43 23.49 46.40
CA THR A 115 -8.05 23.38 47.84
C THR A 115 -8.00 21.88 48.23
N ALA A 116 -7.15 21.31 49.11
CA ALA A 116 -5.94 21.74 49.83
C ALA A 116 -5.37 20.58 50.70
N SER A 117 -4.07 20.69 51.07
CA SER A 117 -3.36 20.25 52.31
C SER A 117 -3.11 18.75 52.63
N ALA A 118 -1.98 18.29 53.21
CA ALA A 118 -0.75 18.93 53.75
C ALA A 118 0.37 17.89 54.11
N GLU A 119 1.59 18.41 54.33
CA GLU A 119 2.74 17.94 55.17
C GLU A 119 3.57 16.69 54.75
N SER A 120 4.91 16.56 54.87
CA SER A 120 6.02 17.29 55.54
C SER A 120 7.38 16.99 54.85
N ALA A 121 8.38 17.87 55.01
CA ALA A 121 9.82 17.63 54.79
C ALA A 121 10.57 17.51 56.15
N PRO A 122 11.83 17.02 56.16
CA PRO A 122 13.01 17.87 56.46
C PRO A 122 14.27 17.43 55.65
N THR A 123 15.47 18.05 55.57
CA THR A 123 16.14 19.28 56.05
C THR A 123 17.48 19.41 55.26
N ALA A 124 17.98 20.64 55.09
CA ALA A 124 19.23 21.04 54.40
C ALA A 124 20.53 20.87 55.25
N PRO A 125 21.75 21.26 54.78
CA PRO A 125 22.13 22.69 54.77
C PRO A 125 23.01 23.20 53.60
N GLU A 126 22.59 24.36 53.14
CA GLU A 126 23.27 25.61 52.72
C GLU A 126 24.81 25.78 52.80
N PHE A 127 25.39 26.40 51.75
CA PHE A 127 26.60 27.25 51.86
C PHE A 127 26.59 28.38 50.80
N ILE A 128 26.19 29.58 51.25
CA ILE A 128 26.75 30.95 51.08
C ILE A 128 27.38 31.39 49.72
N ALA A 129 26.91 32.55 49.22
CA ALA A 129 27.36 33.42 48.10
C ALA A 129 28.79 34.03 48.31
N GLU A 130 29.53 34.70 47.40
CA GLU A 130 29.27 35.70 46.33
C GLU A 130 30.63 35.99 45.53
N PRO A 131 30.83 37.05 44.71
CA PRO A 131 31.16 37.05 43.26
C PRO A 131 32.62 37.56 42.99
N PRO A 132 33.04 38.28 41.90
CA PRO A 132 32.47 38.60 40.57
C PRO A 132 33.46 38.43 39.38
N ARG A 133 33.00 38.66 38.14
CA ARG A 133 33.51 39.70 37.21
C ARG A 133 33.16 39.39 35.75
N THR A 134 32.44 40.34 35.18
CA THR A 134 32.23 40.59 33.76
C THR A 134 33.55 40.62 32.98
N ARG A 135 33.65 39.85 31.90
CA ARG A 135 34.58 40.11 30.79
C ARG A 135 33.79 40.16 29.50
N MET A 136 33.80 41.34 28.90
CA MET A 136 33.31 41.67 27.57
C MET A 136 34.01 40.76 26.54
N ALA A 137 33.25 40.10 25.66
CA ALA A 137 33.77 39.41 24.48
C ALA A 137 33.07 39.96 23.24
N GLU A 138 33.87 40.15 22.19
CA GLU A 138 33.61 40.81 20.91
C GLU A 138 32.38 40.31 20.13
N PRO A 139 31.87 41.12 19.18
CA PRO A 139 30.77 40.73 18.32
C PRO A 139 31.25 39.62 17.38
N SER A 140 30.78 38.40 17.63
CA SER A 140 30.94 37.29 16.70
C SER A 140 30.23 37.68 15.40
N ALA A 141 31.01 37.72 14.32
CA ALA A 141 30.53 37.97 12.97
C ALA A 141 29.30 37.10 12.68
N MET A 142 28.27 37.74 12.10
CA MET A 142 27.15 37.04 11.47
C MET A 142 27.73 35.99 10.53
N ALA A 143 27.53 34.72 10.89
CA ALA A 143 27.72 33.63 9.95
C ALA A 143 26.76 33.87 8.79
N THR A 144 27.33 34.21 7.63
CA THR A 144 26.67 34.11 6.34
C THR A 144 26.05 32.71 6.24
N PRO A 145 24.76 32.58 5.89
CA PRO A 145 24.20 31.26 5.61
C PRO A 145 24.99 30.65 4.46
N GLU A 146 25.51 29.46 4.70
CA GLU A 146 26.17 28.62 3.71
C GLU A 146 25.23 28.43 2.51
N PRO A 147 25.73 28.41 1.26
CA PRO A 147 24.87 28.30 0.09
C PRO A 147 24.07 27.00 0.19
N GLU A 148 22.75 27.08 0.01
CA GLU A 148 21.90 25.92 -0.25
C GLU A 148 22.59 25.11 -1.36
N GLU A 149 23.04 23.89 -1.04
CA GLU A 149 23.57 22.95 -2.03
C GLU A 149 22.55 22.87 -3.16
N GLU A 150 22.93 23.29 -4.37
CA GLU A 150 22.10 23.10 -5.56
C GLU A 150 21.73 21.61 -5.64
N GLU A 151 20.44 21.31 -5.37
CA GLU A 151 19.93 19.94 -5.40
C GLU A 151 20.18 19.35 -6.79
N ARG A 152 21.19 18.49 -6.89
CA ARG A 152 21.49 17.77 -8.13
C ARG A 152 20.25 16.97 -8.54
N PRO A 153 19.83 16.97 -9.81
CA PRO A 153 18.65 16.23 -10.24
C PRO A 153 18.82 14.73 -9.93
N GLN A 154 17.74 14.08 -9.51
CA GLN A 154 17.73 12.62 -9.32
C GLN A 154 17.82 11.91 -10.68
N ARG A 155 18.58 10.81 -10.72
CA ARG A 155 18.63 9.93 -11.90
C ARG A 155 17.99 8.60 -11.60
N TYR A 156 17.30 8.08 -12.59
CA TYR A 156 16.59 6.82 -12.53
C TYR A 156 17.13 5.89 -13.61
N ALA A 157 17.45 4.65 -13.23
CA ALA A 157 17.67 3.56 -14.18
C ALA A 157 16.65 2.46 -13.89
N PHE A 158 15.74 2.21 -14.82
CA PHE A 158 14.68 1.24 -14.61
C PHE A 158 15.22 -0.20 -14.73
N PRO A 159 14.96 -1.09 -13.75
CA PRO A 159 15.35 -2.49 -13.82
C PRO A 159 14.76 -3.16 -15.08
N PRO A 160 15.46 -4.12 -15.70
CA PRO A 160 14.92 -4.85 -16.85
C PRO A 160 13.64 -5.61 -16.46
N PRO A 161 12.75 -5.91 -17.43
CA PRO A 161 11.56 -6.71 -17.18
C PRO A 161 11.92 -8.06 -16.54
N VAL A 162 11.25 -8.39 -15.43
CA VAL A 162 11.57 -9.57 -14.62
C VAL A 162 10.39 -10.01 -13.77
N ARG A 163 10.41 -11.28 -13.36
CA ARG A 163 9.48 -11.85 -12.40
C ARG A 163 10.25 -12.42 -11.20
N LEU A 164 10.02 -11.86 -10.02
CA LEU A 164 10.66 -12.28 -8.77
C LEU A 164 9.67 -13.14 -7.97
N ASN A 165 10.11 -14.31 -7.55
CA ASN A 165 9.36 -15.18 -6.67
C ASN A 165 9.84 -15.03 -5.23
N TYR A 166 8.90 -15.18 -4.29
CA TYR A 166 9.14 -15.02 -2.87
C TYR A 166 8.49 -16.15 -2.07
N ASP A 167 9.20 -16.64 -1.07
CA ASP A 167 8.62 -17.36 0.05
C ASP A 167 7.99 -16.35 1.00
N VAL A 168 6.76 -16.63 1.43
CA VAL A 168 6.00 -15.72 2.29
C VAL A 168 5.71 -16.39 3.61
N TRP A 169 5.99 -15.68 4.69
CA TRP A 169 5.32 -15.92 5.95
C TRP A 169 4.53 -14.68 6.37
N ALA A 170 3.38 -14.90 6.99
CA ALA A 170 2.52 -13.84 7.46
C ALA A 170 2.01 -14.15 8.87
N LEU A 171 1.84 -13.12 9.69
CA LEU A 171 1.09 -13.18 10.94
C LEU A 171 -0.24 -12.47 10.70
N THR A 172 -1.35 -13.15 10.90
CA THR A 172 -2.69 -12.57 10.73
C THR A 172 -3.54 -12.92 11.94
N SER A 173 -3.93 -11.90 12.72
CA SER A 173 -4.68 -12.09 13.97
C SER A 173 -4.03 -13.13 14.90
N GLY A 174 -2.70 -13.07 15.04
CA GLY A 174 -1.90 -14.00 15.86
C GLY A 174 -1.62 -15.37 15.22
N ASN A 175 -2.20 -15.68 14.06
CA ASN A 175 -1.96 -16.96 13.38
C ASN A 175 -0.85 -16.83 12.34
N ARG A 176 0.19 -17.66 12.49
CA ARG A 176 1.26 -17.75 11.49
C ARG A 176 0.77 -18.53 10.27
N ASN A 177 0.93 -17.93 9.10
CA ASN A 177 0.59 -18.48 7.81
C ASN A 177 1.83 -18.48 6.91
N THR A 178 1.87 -19.42 5.97
CA THR A 178 2.86 -19.42 4.89
C THR A 178 2.18 -19.41 3.54
N GLY A 179 2.92 -18.99 2.52
CA GLY A 179 2.47 -18.87 1.15
C GLY A 179 3.62 -18.54 0.22
N GLY A 180 3.28 -18.11 -1.00
CA GLY A 180 4.24 -17.57 -1.95
C GLY A 180 3.76 -16.23 -2.48
N ALA A 181 4.68 -15.40 -2.95
CA ALA A 181 4.35 -14.18 -3.67
C ALA A 181 5.18 -14.07 -4.95
N GLN A 182 4.66 -13.30 -5.90
CA GLN A 182 5.35 -13.02 -7.15
C GLN A 182 5.24 -11.54 -7.48
N LEU A 183 6.37 -10.87 -7.63
CA LEU A 183 6.46 -9.52 -8.20
C LEU A 183 6.78 -9.64 -9.69
N SER A 184 5.87 -9.22 -10.55
CA SER A 184 6.12 -9.07 -11.98
C SER A 184 6.33 -7.60 -12.30
N TRP A 185 7.45 -7.29 -12.95
CA TRP A 185 7.81 -5.97 -13.46
C TRP A 185 8.01 -6.05 -14.97
N GLN A 186 7.31 -5.21 -15.71
CA GLN A 186 7.36 -5.14 -17.17
C GLN A 186 7.31 -3.69 -17.63
N HIS A 187 8.08 -3.35 -18.66
CA HIS A 187 8.02 -2.04 -19.30
C HIS A 187 8.55 -2.10 -20.75
N ASP A 188 8.16 -1.12 -21.56
CA ASP A 188 8.65 -0.93 -22.93
C ASP A 188 9.61 0.26 -23.08
N GLY A 189 9.96 0.90 -21.96
CA GLY A 189 10.78 2.12 -21.90
C GLY A 189 9.98 3.42 -21.87
N SER A 190 8.68 3.37 -22.17
CA SER A 190 7.74 4.50 -22.07
C SER A 190 6.63 4.26 -21.07
N SER A 191 6.14 3.02 -20.98
CA SER A 191 5.05 2.59 -20.10
C SER A 191 5.49 1.38 -19.29
N TYR A 192 4.90 1.21 -18.10
CA TYR A 192 5.18 0.09 -17.22
C TYR A 192 3.92 -0.57 -16.68
N GLN A 193 4.09 -1.83 -16.28
CA GLN A 193 3.14 -2.62 -15.51
C GLN A 193 3.90 -3.35 -14.40
N ALA A 194 3.44 -3.18 -13.17
CA ALA A 194 3.92 -3.89 -11.99
C ALA A 194 2.76 -4.65 -11.35
N SER A 195 2.99 -5.88 -10.90
CA SER A 195 2.02 -6.59 -10.07
C SER A 195 2.69 -7.41 -8.98
N LEU A 196 2.13 -7.38 -7.78
CA LEU A 196 2.52 -8.23 -6.66
C LEU A 196 1.36 -9.15 -6.31
N LEU A 197 1.53 -10.45 -6.59
CA LEU A 197 0.51 -11.47 -6.41
C LEU A 197 0.87 -12.35 -5.20
N ALA A 198 0.06 -12.30 -4.14
CA ALA A 198 0.18 -13.19 -2.99
C ALA A 198 -0.71 -14.43 -3.16
N THR A 199 -0.14 -15.61 -2.87
CA THR A 199 -0.79 -16.90 -3.09
C THR A 199 -0.63 -17.86 -1.91
N LYS A 200 -1.55 -18.81 -1.79
CA LYS A 200 -1.45 -19.93 -0.85
C LYS A 200 -2.04 -21.19 -1.50
N PHE A 201 -1.26 -22.27 -1.54
CA PHE A 201 -1.67 -23.53 -2.20
C PHE A 201 -2.24 -23.33 -3.62
N ARG A 202 -1.61 -22.48 -4.45
CA ARG A 202 -2.05 -22.07 -5.80
C ARG A 202 -3.31 -21.19 -5.87
N PHE A 203 -3.92 -20.85 -4.75
CA PHE A 203 -5.01 -19.88 -4.72
C PHE A 203 -4.46 -18.46 -4.59
N GLN A 204 -4.95 -17.54 -5.42
CA GLN A 204 -4.69 -16.11 -5.30
C GLN A 204 -5.42 -15.55 -4.06
N LEU A 205 -4.66 -14.94 -3.16
CA LEU A 205 -5.20 -14.32 -1.95
C LEU A 205 -5.44 -12.82 -2.15
N ARG A 206 -4.44 -12.15 -2.71
CA ARG A 206 -4.46 -10.71 -2.95
C ARG A 206 -3.52 -10.37 -4.10
N GLN A 207 -3.83 -9.33 -4.85
CA GLN A 207 -2.97 -8.77 -5.86
C GLN A 207 -2.98 -7.26 -5.79
N TRP A 208 -1.80 -6.68 -5.75
CA TRP A 208 -1.58 -5.27 -6.02
C TRP A 208 -1.11 -5.11 -7.45
N ALA A 209 -1.60 -4.10 -8.14
CA ALA A 209 -1.22 -3.80 -9.51
C ALA A 209 -1.01 -2.30 -9.66
N SER A 210 0.08 -1.92 -10.32
CA SER A 210 0.38 -0.54 -10.68
C SER A 210 0.68 -0.48 -12.17
N LYS A 211 0.20 0.55 -12.84
CA LYS A 211 0.58 0.84 -14.23
C LYS A 211 0.68 2.33 -14.45
N GLY A 212 1.59 2.73 -15.33
CA GLY A 212 1.84 4.13 -15.60
C GLY A 212 2.88 4.36 -16.69
N ALA A 213 3.41 5.57 -16.71
CA ALA A 213 4.49 5.96 -17.60
C ALA A 213 5.85 5.90 -16.88
N LEU A 214 6.92 5.74 -17.66
CA LEU A 214 8.29 5.97 -17.25
C LEU A 214 8.69 7.37 -17.71
N THR A 215 9.29 8.15 -16.82
CA THR A 215 9.66 9.54 -17.08
C THR A 215 11.06 9.83 -16.56
N GLU A 216 11.64 10.97 -16.92
CA GLU A 216 12.91 11.45 -16.36
C GLU A 216 12.86 11.62 -14.81
N ALA A 217 11.67 11.84 -14.25
CA ALA A 217 11.43 11.92 -12.81
C ALA A 217 11.11 10.56 -12.15
N GLY A 218 11.28 9.45 -12.88
CA GLY A 218 10.97 8.09 -12.44
C GLY A 218 9.59 7.60 -12.88
N LEU A 219 9.00 6.71 -12.10
CA LEU A 219 7.67 6.15 -12.36
C LEU A 219 6.60 7.24 -12.18
N ALA A 220 5.67 7.30 -13.13
CA ALA A 220 4.49 8.14 -13.07
C ALA A 220 3.23 7.26 -13.12
N PRO A 221 2.76 6.73 -11.98
CA PRO A 221 1.56 5.91 -11.93
C PRO A 221 0.34 6.62 -12.52
N LEU A 222 -0.50 5.84 -13.21
CA LEU A 222 -1.80 6.24 -13.75
C LEU A 222 -2.95 5.53 -13.05
N ARG A 223 -2.74 4.27 -12.64
CA ARG A 223 -3.69 3.48 -11.86
C ARG A 223 -2.96 2.57 -10.89
N PHE A 224 -3.46 2.55 -9.67
CA PHE A 224 -3.18 1.51 -8.68
C PHE A 224 -4.44 0.70 -8.41
N GLY A 225 -4.30 -0.62 -8.27
CA GLY A 225 -5.39 -1.55 -7.95
C GLY A 225 -4.98 -2.49 -6.83
N ASP A 226 -5.92 -2.76 -5.94
CA ASP A 226 -5.79 -3.69 -4.83
C ASP A 226 -7.00 -4.64 -4.88
N LYS A 227 -6.71 -5.86 -5.33
CA LYS A 227 -7.68 -6.92 -5.56
C LYS A 227 -7.54 -7.98 -4.48
N GLY A 228 -8.53 -8.04 -3.59
CA GLY A 228 -8.69 -9.16 -2.66
C GLY A 228 -9.45 -10.32 -3.31
N ARG A 229 -9.94 -11.25 -2.47
CA ARG A 229 -10.69 -12.43 -2.94
C ARG A 229 -12.07 -12.10 -3.52
N SER A 230 -12.75 -11.09 -2.97
CA SER A 230 -14.16 -10.79 -3.29
C SER A 230 -14.39 -9.37 -3.81
N SER A 231 -13.37 -8.51 -3.81
CA SER A 231 -13.49 -7.11 -4.22
C SER A 231 -12.18 -6.56 -4.76
N GLU A 232 -12.29 -5.52 -5.58
CA GLU A 232 -11.17 -4.73 -6.08
C GLU A 232 -11.46 -3.26 -5.82
N VAL A 233 -10.47 -2.55 -5.30
CA VAL A 233 -10.48 -1.10 -5.13
C VAL A 233 -9.26 -0.51 -5.83
N ALA A 234 -9.37 0.71 -6.31
CA ALA A 234 -8.33 1.34 -7.11
C ALA A 234 -8.24 2.84 -6.86
N ALA A 235 -7.06 3.37 -7.14
CA ALA A 235 -6.79 4.80 -7.23
C ALA A 235 -6.42 5.17 -8.67
N HIS A 236 -6.94 6.30 -9.13
CA HIS A 236 -6.71 6.86 -10.46
C HIS A 236 -5.97 8.18 -10.32
N PHE A 237 -4.84 8.31 -11.00
CA PHE A 237 -3.98 9.49 -10.95
C PHE A 237 -4.36 10.41 -12.12
N VAL A 238 -5.24 11.38 -11.87
CA VAL A 238 -5.74 12.31 -12.88
C VAL A 238 -4.79 13.50 -12.95
N ARG A 239 -3.67 13.31 -13.65
CA ARG A 239 -2.56 14.29 -13.71
C ARG A 239 -2.96 15.63 -14.29
N GLU A 240 -3.80 15.63 -15.32
CA GLU A 240 -4.33 16.86 -15.95
C GLU A 240 -5.11 17.73 -14.96
N GLU A 241 -5.75 17.10 -13.96
CA GLU A 241 -6.53 17.78 -12.93
C GLU A 241 -5.75 17.97 -11.62
N GLY A 242 -4.53 17.42 -11.52
CA GLY A 242 -3.72 17.47 -10.31
C GLY A 242 -4.34 16.74 -9.11
N LYS A 243 -5.07 15.64 -9.34
CA LYS A 243 -5.82 14.91 -8.30
C LYS A 243 -5.71 13.40 -8.39
N VAL A 244 -6.01 12.73 -7.28
CA VAL A 244 -6.20 11.28 -7.20
C VAL A 244 -7.65 10.99 -6.83
N ILE A 245 -8.30 10.13 -7.63
CA ILE A 245 -9.68 9.70 -7.44
C ILE A 245 -9.70 8.23 -7.04
N PHE A 246 -10.45 7.89 -6.00
CA PHE A 246 -10.55 6.51 -5.50
C PHE A 246 -11.86 5.85 -5.93
N SER A 247 -11.77 4.63 -6.47
CA SER A 247 -12.96 3.82 -6.81
C SER A 247 -13.76 3.40 -5.59
N ALA A 248 -13.17 3.53 -4.40
CA ALA A 248 -13.79 3.30 -3.11
C ALA A 248 -14.77 4.42 -2.68
N ASN A 249 -14.94 5.47 -3.50
CA ASN A 249 -15.76 6.64 -3.21
C ASN A 249 -15.34 7.37 -1.91
N THR A 250 -14.04 7.35 -1.60
CA THR A 250 -13.44 8.18 -0.56
C THR A 250 -13.07 9.54 -1.14
N PRO A 251 -12.88 10.58 -0.29
CA PRO A 251 -12.51 11.92 -0.76
C PRO A 251 -11.28 11.88 -1.66
N GLU A 252 -11.33 12.63 -2.76
CA GLU A 252 -10.19 12.87 -3.62
C GLU A 252 -9.07 13.60 -2.86
N VAL A 253 -7.83 13.41 -3.31
CA VAL A 253 -6.66 14.08 -2.72
C VAL A 253 -5.84 14.78 -3.81
N PRO A 254 -5.13 15.89 -3.49
CA PRO A 254 -4.21 16.52 -4.42
C PRO A 254 -3.10 15.54 -4.84
N LEU A 255 -2.74 15.56 -6.12
CA LEU A 255 -1.63 14.78 -6.67
C LEU A 255 -0.35 15.61 -6.67
N LEU A 256 0.61 15.23 -5.84
CA LEU A 256 1.90 15.91 -5.76
C LEU A 256 2.87 15.41 -6.86
N PRO A 257 3.85 16.24 -7.26
CA PRO A 257 4.93 15.81 -8.13
C PRO A 257 5.66 14.58 -7.56
N GLY A 258 6.02 13.62 -8.41
CA GLY A 258 6.72 12.40 -8.00
C GLY A 258 5.88 11.41 -7.17
N ALA A 259 4.57 11.67 -6.97
CA ALA A 259 3.70 10.76 -6.23
C ALA A 259 3.69 9.34 -6.81
N GLN A 260 3.77 8.38 -5.91
CA GLN A 260 3.81 6.95 -6.17
C GLN A 260 2.58 6.27 -5.55
N ASP A 261 2.23 5.08 -6.01
CA ASP A 261 1.36 4.16 -5.26
C ASP A 261 2.14 3.15 -4.40
N HIS A 262 1.44 2.48 -3.49
CA HIS A 262 1.99 1.51 -2.54
C HIS A 262 2.87 0.40 -3.16
N LEU A 263 2.69 0.06 -4.45
CA LEU A 263 3.52 -0.94 -5.13
C LEU A 263 4.66 -0.27 -5.92
N SER A 264 4.37 0.78 -6.68
CA SER A 264 5.34 1.50 -7.49
C SER A 264 6.49 2.09 -6.68
N VAL A 265 6.28 2.46 -5.40
CA VAL A 265 7.35 2.90 -4.50
C VAL A 265 8.52 1.92 -4.47
N PHE A 266 8.27 0.61 -4.51
CA PHE A 266 9.34 -0.39 -4.44
C PHE A 266 10.24 -0.34 -5.68
N VAL A 267 9.64 -0.17 -6.85
CA VAL A 267 10.39 -0.08 -8.11
C VAL A 267 10.99 1.32 -8.29
N GLN A 268 10.33 2.37 -7.80
CA GLN A 268 10.87 3.73 -7.78
C GLN A 268 12.17 3.78 -6.97
N LEU A 269 12.17 3.20 -5.77
CA LEU A 269 13.37 3.07 -4.94
C LEU A 269 14.44 2.22 -5.64
N ALA A 270 14.10 1.06 -6.20
CA ALA A 270 15.06 0.27 -6.98
C ALA A 270 15.70 1.10 -8.11
N SER A 271 14.89 1.89 -8.82
CA SER A 271 15.33 2.71 -9.95
C SER A 271 16.23 3.87 -9.54
N LEU A 272 16.01 4.45 -8.35
CA LEU A 272 16.91 5.46 -7.76
C LEU A 272 18.30 4.89 -7.50
N TRP A 273 18.36 3.71 -6.86
CA TRP A 273 19.64 3.07 -6.57
C TRP A 273 20.33 2.57 -7.83
N ALA A 274 19.60 2.00 -8.79
CA ALA A 274 20.18 1.59 -10.06
C ALA A 274 20.74 2.78 -10.86
N GLY A 275 20.12 3.96 -10.75
CA GLY A 275 20.54 5.18 -11.44
C GLY A 275 21.81 5.80 -10.87
N GLU A 276 21.88 5.98 -9.55
CA GLU A 276 23.05 6.55 -8.86
C GLU A 276 23.31 5.84 -7.51
N PRO A 277 23.93 4.64 -7.51
CA PRO A 277 24.11 3.85 -6.29
C PRO A 277 24.87 4.54 -5.15
N GLN A 278 25.78 5.46 -5.50
CA GLN A 278 26.64 6.16 -4.54
C GLN A 278 26.04 7.48 -4.03
N ARG A 279 24.83 7.84 -4.48
CA ARG A 279 24.19 9.11 -4.09
C ARG A 279 23.73 9.09 -2.62
N TYR A 280 23.21 7.95 -2.18
CA TYR A 280 22.55 7.83 -0.87
C TYR A 280 23.47 7.18 0.15
N ALA A 281 23.61 7.82 1.31
CA ALA A 281 24.34 7.34 2.46
C ALA A 281 23.40 6.90 3.60
N ALA A 282 23.93 6.13 4.55
CA ALA A 282 23.18 5.75 5.73
C ALA A 282 22.76 7.01 6.54
N GLY A 283 21.49 7.05 6.94
CA GLY A 283 20.86 8.21 7.58
C GLY A 283 20.08 9.10 6.63
N ASP A 284 20.30 9.01 5.32
CA ASP A 284 19.53 9.77 4.33
C ASP A 284 18.06 9.40 4.39
N SER A 285 17.21 10.37 4.06
CA SER A 285 15.77 10.21 4.03
C SER A 285 15.22 10.49 2.64
N ILE A 286 14.33 9.62 2.17
CA ILE A 286 13.68 9.75 0.87
C ILE A 286 12.17 9.72 1.08
N SER A 287 11.48 10.77 0.66
CA SER A 287 10.05 10.94 0.88
C SER A 287 9.25 10.90 -0.41
N PHE A 288 8.10 10.22 -0.38
CA PHE A 288 7.13 10.19 -1.47
C PHE A 288 5.72 10.43 -0.93
N GLN A 289 4.88 11.11 -1.71
CA GLN A 289 3.44 10.91 -1.55
C GLN A 289 3.12 9.51 -2.04
N SER A 290 2.66 8.64 -1.15
CA SER A 290 2.27 7.26 -1.43
C SER A 290 0.75 7.16 -1.43
N ILE A 291 0.20 6.64 -2.53
CA ILE A 291 -1.23 6.51 -2.76
C ILE A 291 -1.64 5.05 -2.54
N GLY A 292 -2.51 4.84 -1.56
CA GLY A 292 -3.17 3.57 -1.31
C GLY A 292 -4.48 3.43 -2.08
N PRO A 293 -5.30 2.42 -1.77
CA PRO A 293 -6.58 2.23 -2.45
C PRO A 293 -7.69 3.19 -2.01
N ARG A 294 -7.49 3.94 -0.92
CA ARG A 294 -8.52 4.76 -0.26
C ARG A 294 -8.04 6.14 0.20
N HIS A 295 -6.73 6.32 0.35
CA HIS A 295 -6.13 7.51 0.93
C HIS A 295 -4.69 7.67 0.44
N SER A 296 -4.10 8.82 0.73
CA SER A 296 -2.67 9.10 0.52
C SER A 296 -1.95 9.30 1.84
N GLU A 297 -0.69 8.92 1.90
CA GLU A 297 0.23 9.18 3.01
C GLU A 297 1.54 9.76 2.49
N THR A 298 2.31 10.43 3.35
CA THR A 298 3.73 10.68 3.06
C THR A 298 4.52 9.51 3.60
N TRP A 299 5.29 8.85 2.74
CA TRP A 299 6.18 7.76 3.10
C TRP A 299 7.60 8.27 3.09
N THR A 300 8.26 8.27 4.25
CA THR A 300 9.67 8.64 4.40
C THR A 300 10.46 7.38 4.73
N PHE A 301 11.37 7.00 3.83
CA PHE A 301 12.30 5.89 4.02
C PHE A 301 13.64 6.41 4.51
N VAL A 302 14.16 5.83 5.57
CA VAL A 302 15.49 6.06 6.09
C VAL A 302 16.44 4.99 5.55
N VAL A 303 17.55 5.43 4.99
CA VAL A 303 18.61 4.58 4.44
C VAL A 303 19.47 4.04 5.57
N SER A 304 19.68 2.72 5.57
CA SER A 304 20.66 2.06 6.43
C SER A 304 21.92 1.73 5.65
N SER A 305 22.99 1.39 6.36
CA SER A 305 24.21 0.88 5.73
C SER A 305 23.94 -0.41 4.96
N GLU A 306 24.73 -0.65 3.91
CA GLU A 306 24.71 -1.91 3.19
C GLU A 306 25.12 -3.06 4.11
N GLU A 307 24.34 -4.14 4.13
CA GLU A 307 24.58 -5.32 4.95
C GLU A 307 24.36 -6.62 4.15
N PRO A 308 25.10 -7.70 4.45
CA PRO A 308 24.82 -9.00 3.86
C PRO A 308 23.51 -9.56 4.41
N ILE A 309 22.59 -9.91 3.51
CA ILE A 309 21.34 -10.61 3.86
C ILE A 309 21.39 -12.07 3.39
N THR A 310 20.66 -12.93 4.08
CA THR A 310 20.48 -14.33 3.67
C THR A 310 19.00 -14.58 3.41
N VAL A 311 18.67 -14.90 2.17
CA VAL A 311 17.34 -15.28 1.69
C VAL A 311 17.42 -16.64 0.99
N PRO A 312 16.29 -17.32 0.69
CA PRO A 312 16.33 -18.62 0.00
C PRO A 312 17.15 -18.61 -1.31
N GLY A 313 17.14 -17.50 -2.05
CA GLY A 313 17.95 -17.34 -3.27
C GLY A 313 19.45 -17.06 -3.06
N GLY A 314 19.94 -17.07 -1.81
CA GLY A 314 21.34 -16.99 -1.44
C GLY A 314 21.70 -15.84 -0.49
N THR A 315 23.00 -15.64 -0.29
CA THR A 315 23.57 -14.57 0.55
C THR A 315 24.30 -13.54 -0.31
N PHE A 316 23.99 -12.26 -0.13
CA PHE A 316 24.56 -11.15 -0.88
C PHE A 316 24.33 -9.81 -0.14
N PRO A 317 25.10 -8.75 -0.45
CA PRO A 317 24.85 -7.42 0.12
C PRO A 317 23.51 -6.84 -0.34
N ALA A 318 22.86 -6.11 0.55
CA ALA A 318 21.66 -5.33 0.26
C ALA A 318 21.63 -4.05 1.12
N VAL A 319 21.05 -2.99 0.57
CA VAL A 319 20.78 -1.74 1.31
C VAL A 319 19.40 -1.84 1.93
N LYS A 320 19.32 -1.67 3.25
CA LYS A 320 18.04 -1.65 3.96
C LYS A 320 17.43 -0.24 3.96
N LEU A 321 16.16 -0.17 3.64
CA LEU A 321 15.33 1.02 3.72
C LEU A 321 14.20 0.78 4.70
N THR A 322 14.05 1.68 5.67
CA THR A 322 13.02 1.57 6.71
C THR A 322 12.11 2.78 6.68
N ARG A 323 10.82 2.54 6.52
CA ARG A 323 9.76 3.52 6.76
C ARG A 323 9.08 3.18 8.08
N GLU A 324 9.19 4.08 9.05
CA GLU A 324 8.42 3.97 10.29
C GLU A 324 6.95 4.40 10.09
N PRO A 325 6.00 3.83 10.86
CA PRO A 325 4.61 4.28 10.86
C PRO A 325 4.51 5.76 11.23
N SER A 326 3.77 6.55 10.45
CA SER A 326 3.53 7.97 10.74
C SER A 326 2.25 8.21 11.57
N GLY A 327 1.55 7.16 12.01
CA GLY A 327 0.32 7.23 12.81
C GLY A 327 -0.26 5.85 13.13
N ASP A 328 -1.33 5.82 13.93
CA ASP A 328 -1.88 4.61 14.58
C ASP A 328 -2.36 3.50 13.62
N TYR A 329 -2.60 3.82 12.35
CA TYR A 329 -3.04 2.87 11.33
C TYR A 329 -2.05 2.71 10.18
N SER A 330 -0.85 3.26 10.33
CA SER A 330 0.17 3.27 9.29
C SER A 330 1.03 2.00 9.34
N THR A 331 1.40 1.50 8.16
CA THR A 331 2.20 0.27 8.02
C THR A 331 3.69 0.57 8.08
N LYS A 332 4.44 -0.07 8.99
CA LYS A 332 5.90 -0.08 8.93
C LYS A 332 6.33 -0.87 7.69
N ALA A 333 7.23 -0.32 6.89
CA ALA A 333 7.78 -1.02 5.73
C ALA A 333 9.30 -1.10 5.85
N GLU A 334 9.84 -2.29 5.64
CA GLU A 334 11.28 -2.55 5.56
C GLU A 334 11.56 -3.25 4.23
N LEU A 335 12.51 -2.70 3.48
CA LEU A 335 12.89 -3.18 2.15
C LEU A 335 14.40 -3.39 2.14
N TRP A 336 14.86 -4.51 1.61
CA TRP A 336 16.29 -4.74 1.35
C TRP A 336 16.51 -4.79 -0.15
N LEU A 337 17.15 -3.76 -0.69
CA LEU A 337 17.43 -3.60 -2.11
C LEU A 337 18.80 -4.21 -2.43
N ALA A 338 18.83 -5.16 -3.35
CA ALA A 338 20.05 -5.91 -3.64
C ALA A 338 20.60 -5.59 -5.04
N PRO A 339 21.89 -5.22 -5.19
CA PRO A 339 22.49 -5.00 -6.50
C PRO A 339 22.36 -6.21 -7.45
N LYS A 340 22.35 -7.43 -6.89
CA LYS A 340 22.14 -8.69 -7.64
C LYS A 340 20.81 -8.75 -8.38
N LEU A 341 19.81 -7.98 -7.94
CA LEU A 341 18.46 -7.93 -8.50
C LEU A 341 18.16 -6.58 -9.17
N ASP A 342 19.19 -5.87 -9.65
CA ASP A 342 19.05 -4.50 -10.15
C ASP A 342 18.37 -3.57 -9.11
N TYR A 343 18.73 -3.78 -7.84
CA TYR A 343 18.15 -3.12 -6.66
C TYR A 343 16.67 -3.38 -6.41
N LEU A 344 16.03 -4.32 -7.12
CA LEU A 344 14.70 -4.80 -6.73
C LEU A 344 14.77 -5.45 -5.33
N PRO A 345 13.65 -5.42 -4.56
CA PRO A 345 13.66 -5.89 -3.19
C PRO A 345 13.90 -7.41 -3.10
N ALA A 346 14.97 -7.80 -2.43
CA ALA A 346 15.27 -9.19 -2.09
C ALA A 346 14.52 -9.64 -0.82
N HIS A 347 14.18 -8.70 0.06
CA HIS A 347 13.35 -8.93 1.23
C HIS A 347 12.41 -7.74 1.40
N ILE A 348 11.13 -8.04 1.63
CA ILE A 348 10.10 -7.05 1.95
C ILE A 348 9.42 -7.49 3.24
N ARG A 349 9.38 -6.61 4.23
CA ARG A 349 8.63 -6.83 5.47
C ARG A 349 7.70 -5.66 5.75
N LEU A 350 6.41 -5.95 5.84
CA LEU A 350 5.36 -5.00 6.17
C LEU A 350 4.77 -5.38 7.52
N SER A 351 4.72 -4.44 8.46
CA SER A 351 4.12 -4.65 9.78
C SER A 351 3.01 -3.62 10.02
N GLU A 352 1.80 -4.09 10.28
CA GLU A 352 0.63 -3.26 10.57
C GLU A 352 0.50 -3.01 12.08
N SER A 353 -0.18 -1.92 12.46
CA SER A 353 -0.38 -1.56 13.87
C SER A 353 -1.22 -2.56 14.67
N ASN A 354 -2.04 -3.36 13.99
CA ASN A 354 -2.82 -4.46 14.58
C ASN A 354 -1.98 -5.72 14.89
N GLY A 355 -0.66 -5.69 14.66
CA GLY A 355 0.25 -6.81 14.86
C GLY A 355 0.33 -7.80 13.69
N ASN A 356 -0.38 -7.53 12.58
CA ASN A 356 -0.19 -8.31 11.36
C ASN A 356 1.18 -8.03 10.76
N VAL A 357 1.80 -9.08 10.23
CA VAL A 357 3.08 -8.99 9.54
C VAL A 357 2.98 -9.74 8.22
N LEU A 358 3.54 -9.18 7.16
CA LEU A 358 3.79 -9.84 5.89
C LEU A 358 5.29 -9.76 5.61
N ASP A 359 5.93 -10.90 5.43
CA ASP A 359 7.37 -10.97 5.21
C ASP A 359 7.64 -11.89 4.03
N MET A 360 8.37 -11.36 3.05
CA MET A 360 8.56 -11.95 1.74
C MET A 360 10.06 -12.01 1.44
N LEU A 361 10.59 -13.22 1.31
CA LEU A 361 12.00 -13.49 1.07
C LEU A 361 12.20 -14.02 -0.34
N TRP A 362 13.06 -13.38 -1.12
CA TRP A 362 13.30 -13.74 -2.51
C TRP A 362 13.87 -15.15 -2.67
N THR A 363 13.32 -15.91 -3.61
CA THR A 363 13.74 -17.29 -3.93
C THR A 363 14.51 -17.34 -5.24
N ASP A 364 13.90 -16.87 -6.33
CA ASP A 364 14.43 -16.95 -7.67
C ASP A 364 13.81 -15.85 -8.56
N SER A 365 14.47 -15.60 -9.69
CA SER A 365 13.98 -14.69 -10.72
C SER A 365 13.79 -15.46 -12.03
N GLN A 366 12.75 -15.08 -12.76
CA GLN A 366 12.38 -15.64 -14.06
C GLN A 366 12.25 -14.52 -15.08
N SER A 367 12.45 -14.86 -16.34
CA SER A 367 12.05 -13.97 -17.43
C SER A 367 10.53 -13.71 -17.35
N PRO A 368 10.07 -12.51 -17.78
CA PRO A 368 8.67 -12.07 -17.68
C PRO A 368 7.62 -13.03 -18.23
#